data_AF-A0A1Y5H3N6-F1
#
_entry.id   AF-A0A1Y5H3N6-F1
#
_cell.length_a   1.000
_cell.length_b   1.000
_cell.length_c   1.000
_cell.angle_alpha   90.00
_cell.angle_beta   90.00
_cell.angle_gamma   90.00
#
_symmetry.space_group_name_H-M   'P 1'
#
loop_
_entity.id
_entity.type
_entity.pdbx_description
1 polymer ?
#
loop_
_entity_poly.entity_id
_entity_poly.type
_entity_poly.pdbx_seq_one_letter_code
_entity_poly.pdbx_strand_id
1 'polypeptide(L)'
;PIRAGIANTPETSDFTSIQDRICEYALARESQNKKALPTHLADFTGGYRANQSQGVPFEWHEYLKLIDWTGRAIRKDKRGYIATTEPPILERLGIDEELWMLGIGAALSSKGNILTIDRVFGAALTHVA
;
A
#
# COMPACT_ATOMS: atom_id res chain seq x y z
N PRO A 1 12.61 8.19 9.28
CA PRO A 1 13.96 8.16 8.64
C PRO A 1 14.11 9.14 7.47
N ILE A 2 13.14 9.18 6.54
CA ILE A 2 13.15 10.12 5.40
C ILE A 2 13.33 11.57 5.83
N ARG A 3 12.50 12.05 6.77
CA ARG A 3 12.57 13.43 7.26
C ARG A 3 13.87 13.78 8.01
N ALA A 4 14.59 12.76 8.48
CA ALA A 4 15.89 12.90 9.10
C ALA A 4 17.04 12.84 8.08
N GLY A 5 16.76 12.56 6.80
CA GLY A 5 17.75 12.40 5.74
C GLY A 5 18.48 11.05 5.76
N ILE A 6 17.94 10.05 6.45
CA ILE A 6 18.57 8.72 6.60
C ILE A 6 18.27 7.82 5.40
N ALA A 7 17.13 8.04 4.74
CA ALA A 7 16.71 7.29 3.56
C ALA A 7 15.98 8.24 2.59
N ASN A 8 15.99 7.90 1.30
CA ASN A 8 15.37 8.71 0.25
C ASN A 8 13.91 8.30 -0.02
N THR A 9 13.58 7.03 0.20
CA THR A 9 12.27 6.46 -0.09
C THR A 9 11.81 5.50 1.01
N PRO A 10 10.50 5.33 1.26
CA PRO A 10 10.00 4.41 2.29
C PRO A 10 10.50 2.97 2.17
N GLU A 11 10.73 2.50 0.94
CA GLU A 11 11.23 1.16 0.59
C GLU A 11 12.66 0.92 1.11
N THR A 12 13.48 1.98 1.08
CA THR A 12 14.89 1.95 1.52
C THR A 12 15.06 2.44 2.96
N SER A 13 13.96 2.64 3.68
CA SER A 13 13.95 3.13 5.05
C SER A 13 13.97 1.97 6.04
N ASP A 14 15.18 1.44 6.28
CA ASP A 14 15.39 0.28 7.14
C ASP A 14 14.76 0.42 8.54
N PHE A 15 14.24 -0.72 9.03
CA PHE A 15 13.64 -0.86 10.37
C PHE A 15 12.44 0.07 10.59
N THR A 16 11.59 0.22 9.58
CA THR A 16 10.34 0.96 9.71
C THR A 16 9.14 0.10 9.37
N SER A 17 8.03 0.36 10.04
CA SER A 17 6.78 -0.35 9.81
C SER A 17 6.29 -0.27 8.36
N ILE A 18 6.59 0.82 7.64
CA ILE A 18 6.25 0.92 6.21
C ILE A 18 7.11 -0.01 5.35
N GLN A 19 8.41 -0.10 5.62
CA GLN A 19 9.29 -1.02 4.91
C GLN A 19 8.83 -2.46 5.13
N ASP A 20 8.58 -2.86 6.38
CA ASP A 20 8.12 -4.20 6.72
C ASP A 20 6.83 -4.56 5.97
N ARG A 21 5.85 -3.66 5.94
CA ARG A 21 4.60 -3.85 5.18
C ARG A 21 4.83 -3.97 3.68
N ILE A 22 5.76 -3.20 3.11
CA ILE A 22 6.10 -3.29 1.68
C ILE A 22 6.75 -4.65 1.36
N CYS A 23 7.65 -5.12 2.22
CA CYS A 23 8.26 -6.44 2.10
C CYS A 23 7.20 -7.55 2.20
N GLU A 24 6.32 -7.50 3.20
CA GLU A 24 5.21 -8.45 3.35
C GLU A 24 4.29 -8.46 2.13
N TYR A 25 3.96 -7.28 1.60
CA TYR A 25 3.17 -7.12 0.39
C TYR A 25 3.84 -7.77 -0.83
N ALA A 26 5.15 -7.56 -1.02
CA ALA A 26 5.91 -8.17 -2.12
C ALA A 26 5.93 -9.71 -2.00
N LEU A 27 6.21 -10.23 -0.80
CA LEU A 27 6.21 -11.68 -0.53
C LEU A 27 4.84 -12.31 -0.79
N ALA A 28 3.75 -11.63 -0.41
CA ALA A 28 2.38 -12.09 -0.65
C ALA A 28 2.01 -12.11 -2.14
N ARG A 29 2.63 -11.26 -2.97
CA ARG A 29 2.44 -11.29 -4.44
C ARG A 29 3.16 -12.46 -5.10
N GLU A 30 4.35 -12.81 -4.62
CA GLU A 30 5.16 -13.90 -5.16
C GLU A 30 4.64 -15.27 -4.73
N SER A 31 4.21 -15.39 -3.47
CA SER A 31 3.64 -16.62 -2.94
C SER A 31 2.14 -16.69 -3.27
N GLN A 32 1.79 -17.46 -4.29
CA GLN A 32 0.38 -17.83 -4.56
C GLN A 32 -0.31 -18.54 -3.36
N ASN A 33 0.44 -18.86 -2.31
CA ASN A 33 -0.04 -19.39 -1.05
C ASN A 33 -0.24 -18.26 -0.03
N LYS A 34 -1.52 -17.97 0.27
CA LYS A 34 -2.05 -17.01 1.27
C LYS A 34 -1.68 -17.34 2.73
N LYS A 35 -0.47 -17.82 3.03
CA LYS A 35 -0.01 -17.91 4.42
C LYS A 35 0.61 -16.56 4.78
N ALA A 36 -0.24 -15.67 5.28
CA ALA A 36 0.19 -14.40 5.85
C ALA A 36 1.35 -14.68 6.81
N LEU A 37 2.51 -14.10 6.51
CA LEU A 37 3.64 -14.17 7.42
C LEU A 37 3.17 -13.60 8.76
N PRO A 38 3.43 -14.24 9.91
CA PRO A 38 3.09 -13.67 11.20
C PRO A 38 3.78 -12.32 11.34
N THR A 39 3.01 -11.25 11.18
CA THR A 39 3.51 -9.89 11.29
C THR A 39 3.35 -9.42 12.73
N HIS A 40 4.35 -8.69 13.21
CA HIS A 40 4.27 -7.97 14.48
C HIS A 40 3.46 -6.68 14.36
N LEU A 41 3.00 -6.34 13.15
CA LEU A 41 2.26 -5.14 12.85
C LEU A 41 0.76 -5.40 12.89
N ALA A 42 0.00 -4.41 13.34
CA ALA A 42 -1.45 -4.49 13.33
C ALA A 42 -2.00 -4.51 11.89
N ASP A 43 -3.06 -5.28 11.67
CA ASP A 43 -3.74 -5.34 10.37
C ASP A 43 -4.44 -4.03 10.00
N PHE A 44 -4.68 -3.86 8.70
CA PHE A 44 -5.53 -2.80 8.18
C PHE A 44 -6.99 -3.17 8.36
N THR A 45 -7.74 -2.25 8.96
CA THR A 45 -9.13 -2.48 9.33
C THR A 45 -10.13 -1.80 8.40
N GLY A 46 -9.61 -1.15 7.35
CA GLY A 46 -10.35 -0.38 6.38
C GLY A 46 -10.64 1.06 6.84
N GLY A 47 -11.43 1.78 6.03
CA GLY A 47 -11.71 3.20 6.27
C GLY A 47 -12.45 3.52 7.58
N TYR A 48 -12.51 4.81 7.93
CA TYR A 48 -12.99 5.40 9.21
C TYR A 48 -14.36 4.91 9.73
N ARG A 49 -15.18 4.25 8.91
CA ARG A 49 -16.51 3.73 9.28
C ARG A 49 -16.52 2.24 9.64
N ALA A 50 -15.39 1.55 9.52
CA ALA A 50 -15.27 0.17 9.97
C ALA A 50 -15.31 0.14 11.51
N ASN A 51 -16.30 -0.56 12.05
CA ASN A 51 -16.49 -0.80 13.47
C ASN A 51 -15.29 -1.60 14.04
N GLN A 52 -14.34 -0.95 14.73
CA GLN A 52 -13.04 -1.60 15.01
C GLN A 52 -12.48 -1.22 16.38
N SER A 53 -12.29 -2.21 17.25
CA SER A 53 -11.61 -2.07 18.54
C SER A 53 -10.10 -2.37 18.48
N GLN A 54 -9.57 -2.97 17.41
CA GLN A 54 -8.13 -3.24 17.24
C GLN A 54 -7.68 -3.23 15.77
N GLY A 55 -6.72 -2.37 15.41
CA GLY A 55 -6.05 -2.33 14.10
C GLY A 55 -5.85 -0.91 13.53
N VAL A 56 -5.25 -0.79 12.35
CA VAL A 56 -5.00 0.50 11.68
C VAL A 56 -6.18 0.87 10.78
N PRO A 57 -6.90 1.98 11.04
CA PRO A 57 -8.13 2.36 10.34
C PRO A 57 -7.85 3.04 8.99
N PHE A 58 -7.18 2.31 8.10
CA PHE A 58 -6.88 2.71 6.74
C PHE A 58 -7.03 1.51 5.80
N GLU A 59 -7.31 1.78 4.54
CA GLU A 59 -6.99 0.85 3.46
C GLU A 59 -5.49 0.92 3.15
N TRP A 60 -4.88 -0.20 2.73
CA TRP A 60 -3.44 -0.28 2.39
C TRP A 60 -3.01 0.82 1.40
N HIS A 61 -3.79 1.02 0.34
CA HIS A 61 -3.51 2.01 -0.70
C HIS A 61 -3.61 3.45 -0.19
N GLU A 62 -4.61 3.74 0.65
CA GLU A 62 -4.78 5.06 1.27
C GLU A 62 -3.62 5.36 2.23
N TYR A 63 -3.18 4.35 2.97
CA TYR A 63 -2.01 4.45 3.83
C TYR A 63 -0.74 4.77 3.02
N LEU A 64 -0.49 4.08 1.90
CA LEU A 64 0.63 4.36 1.02
C LEU A 64 0.59 5.79 0.46
N LYS A 65 -0.56 6.24 -0.04
CA LYS A 65 -0.74 7.61 -0.53
C LYS A 65 -0.46 8.64 0.56
N LEU A 66 -0.97 8.41 1.77
CA LEU A 66 -0.72 9.28 2.92
C LEU A 66 0.77 9.37 3.25
N ILE A 67 1.48 8.23 3.27
CA ILE A 67 2.92 8.19 3.51
C ILE A 67 3.69 8.94 2.42
N ASP A 68 3.36 8.73 1.15
CA ASP A 68 4.02 9.40 0.03
C ASP A 68 3.79 10.92 0.05
N TRP A 69 2.55 11.36 0.24
CA TRP A 69 2.20 12.78 0.38
C TRP A 69 2.93 13.43 1.56
N THR A 70 2.90 12.79 2.72
CA THR A 70 3.57 13.33 3.91
C THR A 70 5.09 13.22 3.83
N GLY A 71 5.63 12.27 3.06
CA GLY A 71 7.06 12.13 2.81
C GLY A 71 7.60 13.19 1.86
N ARG A 72 6.82 13.59 0.84
CA ARG A 72 7.16 14.66 -0.12
C ARG A 72 7.05 16.07 0.47
N ALA A 73 6.25 16.25 1.51
CA ALA A 73 6.02 17.56 2.12
C ALA A 73 7.33 18.18 2.68
N ILE A 74 7.88 19.15 1.94
CA ILE A 74 9.06 19.93 2.30
C ILE A 74 8.74 20.81 3.51
N ARG A 75 9.58 20.71 4.55
CA ARG A 75 9.41 21.44 5.80
C ARG A 75 10.73 22.06 6.23
N LYS A 76 10.70 23.35 6.59
CA LYS A 76 11.88 24.11 7.01
C LYS A 76 12.60 23.50 8.23
N ASP A 77 11.85 22.83 9.10
CA ASP A 77 12.36 22.16 10.31
C ASP A 77 12.91 20.75 10.06
N LYS A 78 12.87 20.24 8.83
CA LYS A 78 13.29 18.87 8.49
C LYS A 78 14.37 18.89 7.40
N ARG A 79 15.27 17.90 7.48
CA ARG A 79 16.46 17.83 6.62
C ARG A 79 16.25 16.99 5.36
N GLY A 80 15.27 16.09 5.37
CA GLY A 80 14.97 15.22 4.23
C GLY A 80 13.48 15.21 3.85
N TYR A 81 13.22 14.77 2.63
CA TYR A 81 11.92 14.63 1.99
C TYR A 81 12.05 13.64 0.83
N ILE A 82 10.92 13.09 0.36
CA ILE A 82 10.88 12.31 -0.88
C ILE A 82 10.93 13.30 -2.05
N ALA A 83 11.88 13.14 -2.97
CA ALA A 83 12.05 14.05 -4.09
C ALA A 83 10.81 14.04 -5.01
N THR A 84 10.43 15.21 -5.55
CA THR A 84 9.28 15.32 -6.45
C THR A 84 9.48 14.58 -7.78
N THR A 85 10.72 14.27 -8.13
CA THR A 85 11.09 13.47 -9.30
C THR A 85 10.88 11.98 -9.11
N GLU A 86 10.78 11.50 -7.87
CA GLU A 86 10.44 10.10 -7.60
C GLU A 86 9.01 9.83 -8.06
N PRO A 87 8.73 8.72 -8.78
CA PRO A 87 7.38 8.33 -9.10
C PRO A 87 6.53 8.13 -7.83
N PRO A 88 5.19 8.31 -7.88
CA PRO A 88 4.30 8.02 -6.76
C PRO A 88 4.53 6.60 -6.23
N ILE A 89 4.42 6.41 -4.91
CA ILE A 89 4.71 5.12 -4.28
C ILE A 89 3.91 3.94 -4.88
N LEU A 90 2.68 4.16 -5.33
CA LEU A 90 1.88 3.11 -5.96
C LEU A 90 2.54 2.61 -7.25
N GLU A 91 3.02 3.52 -8.08
CA GLU A 91 3.74 3.21 -9.32
C GLU A 91 5.06 2.48 -9.02
N ARG A 92 5.84 2.96 -8.03
CA ARG A 92 7.10 2.33 -7.63
C ARG A 92 6.92 0.90 -7.11
N LEU A 93 5.77 0.60 -6.51
CA LEU A 93 5.40 -0.74 -6.05
C LEU A 93 4.67 -1.58 -7.11
N GLY A 94 4.52 -1.07 -8.35
CA GLY A 94 3.82 -1.74 -9.43
C GLY A 94 2.35 -1.99 -9.10
N ILE A 95 1.71 -1.03 -8.43
CA ILE A 95 0.29 -1.01 -8.10
C ILE A 95 -0.39 -0.04 -9.04
N ASP A 96 -1.19 -0.58 -9.96
CA ASP A 96 -1.97 0.21 -10.91
C ASP A 96 -3.20 0.80 -10.21
N GLU A 97 -3.21 2.12 -10.09
CA GLU A 97 -4.28 2.87 -9.42
C GLU A 97 -5.60 2.80 -10.19
N GLU A 98 -5.58 2.79 -11.53
CA GLU A 98 -6.80 2.72 -12.34
C GLU A 98 -7.45 1.34 -12.25
N LEU A 99 -6.65 0.27 -12.37
CA LEU A 99 -7.12 -1.10 -12.18
C LEU A 99 -7.65 -1.33 -10.77
N TRP A 100 -7.00 -0.73 -9.75
CA TRP A 100 -7.49 -0.76 -8.38
C TRP A 100 -8.85 -0.07 -8.24
N MET A 101 -9.00 1.16 -8.76
CA MET A 101 -10.24 1.92 -8.70
C MET A 101 -11.38 1.22 -9.45
N LEU A 102 -11.07 0.58 -10.59
CA LEU A 102 -12.01 -0.27 -11.32
C LEU A 102 -12.47 -1.46 -10.47
N GLY A 103 -11.54 -2.10 -9.76
CA GLY A 103 -11.84 -3.21 -8.85
C GLY A 103 -12.73 -2.82 -7.67
N ILE A 104 -12.47 -1.68 -7.04
CA ILE A 104 -13.37 -1.13 -6.02
C ILE A 104 -14.75 -0.84 -6.61
N GLY A 105 -14.82 -0.20 -7.78
CA GLY A 105 -16.10 0.07 -8.46
C GLY A 105 -16.89 -1.20 -8.73
N ALA A 106 -16.22 -2.26 -9.20
CA ALA A 106 -16.81 -3.57 -9.42
C ALA A 106 -17.28 -4.23 -8.11
N ALA A 107 -16.49 -4.18 -7.04
CA ALA A 107 -16.81 -4.78 -5.74
C ALA A 107 -17.96 -4.06 -5.01
N LEU A 108 -18.04 -2.73 -5.13
CA LEU A 108 -19.14 -1.94 -4.56
C LEU A 108 -20.44 -2.08 -5.37
N SER A 109 -20.32 -2.32 -6.68
CA SER A 109 -21.47 -2.55 -7.57
C SER A 109 -21.99 -4.00 -7.47
N SER A 110 -21.10 -4.98 -7.23
CA SER A 110 -21.49 -6.36 -6.95
C SER A 110 -21.93 -6.52 -5.49
N LYS A 111 -23.14 -6.07 -5.18
CA LYS A 111 -23.81 -6.43 -3.92
C LYS A 111 -23.90 -7.97 -3.80
N GLY A 112 -22.91 -8.58 -3.15
CA GLY A 112 -22.99 -9.95 -2.62
C GLY A 112 -22.19 -11.05 -3.32
N ASN A 113 -21.13 -10.79 -4.09
CA ASN A 113 -20.30 -11.89 -4.61
C ASN A 113 -18.78 -11.68 -4.39
N ILE A 114 -18.24 -12.31 -3.33
CA ILE A 114 -16.83 -12.26 -2.91
C ILE A 114 -15.86 -12.81 -3.99
N LEU A 115 -16.36 -13.57 -4.96
CA LEU A 115 -15.57 -14.14 -6.06
C LEU A 115 -15.14 -13.12 -7.13
N THR A 116 -15.66 -11.88 -7.11
CA THR A 116 -15.29 -10.85 -8.10
C THR A 116 -13.95 -10.19 -7.79
N ILE A 117 -13.58 -10.08 -6.51
CA ILE A 117 -12.35 -9.43 -6.06
C ILE A 117 -11.10 -10.19 -6.55
N ASP A 118 -11.04 -11.51 -6.34
CA ASP A 118 -9.91 -12.34 -6.80
C ASP A 118 -9.77 -12.34 -8.35
N ARG A 119 -10.87 -12.08 -9.10
CA ARG A 119 -10.84 -11.97 -10.57
C ARG A 119 -10.32 -10.64 -11.07
N VAL A 120 -10.66 -9.53 -10.41
CA VAL A 120 -10.13 -8.21 -10.80
C VAL A 120 -8.63 -8.12 -10.49
N PHE A 121 -8.20 -8.65 -9.34
CA PHE A 121 -6.78 -8.63 -8.96
C PHE A 121 -5.96 -9.75 -9.62
N GLY A 122 -6.58 -10.84 -10.10
CA GLY A 122 -5.92 -11.89 -10.86
C GLY A 122 -5.78 -11.62 -12.37
N ALA A 123 -6.66 -10.82 -12.98
CA ALA A 123 -6.68 -10.61 -14.43
C ALA A 123 -5.66 -9.57 -14.94
N ALA A 124 -5.14 -8.70 -14.07
CA ALA A 124 -4.03 -7.79 -14.40
C ALA A 124 -2.72 -8.53 -14.78
N LEU A 125 -2.66 -9.85 -14.59
CA LEU A 125 -1.48 -10.70 -14.81
C LEU A 125 -1.45 -11.40 -16.18
N THR A 126 -2.24 -10.99 -17.18
CA THR A 126 -2.20 -11.66 -18.51
C THR A 126 -1.80 -10.79 -19.71
N HIS A 127 -1.41 -9.53 -19.51
CA HIS A 127 -0.89 -8.70 -20.61
C HIS A 127 0.37 -7.93 -20.23
N VAL A 128 1.42 -8.65 -19.82
CA VAL A 128 2.81 -8.26 -20.11
C VAL A 128 3.57 -9.54 -20.44
N ALA A 129 3.63 -9.84 -21.73
CA ALA A 129 4.58 -10.74 -22.36
C ALA A 129 5.30 -9.94 -23.45
#